data_AF-A0A3D5YKJ1-F1
#
_entry.id   AF-A0A3D5YKJ1-F1
#
_cell.length_a   1.000
_cell.length_b   1.000
_cell.length_c   1.000
_cell.angle_alpha   90.00
_cell.angle_beta   90.00
_cell.angle_gamma   90.00
#
_symmetry.space_group_name_H-M   'P 1'
#
loop_
_entity.id
_entity.type
_entity.pdbx_description
1 polymer ?
#
loop_
_entity_poly.entity_id
_entity_poly.type
_entity_poly.pdbx_seq_one_letter_code
_entity_poly.pdbx_strand_id
1 'polypeptide(L)'
;MEEFYTIQGEGYHSGKAAYFIRIGGCDVGCHWCDVKESWNPDTHPPTGILEIVANAKKHSETIVVTGGEPLTWNMEPLVSMLKSEGMTVHVETSGAYPLTGDWDWICLSPKKTAPPKKDFY
;
A
#
# COMPACT_ATOMS: atom_id res chain seq x y z
N MET A 1 7.52 6.72 -0.54
CA MET A 1 7.52 7.87 0.39
C MET A 1 8.26 7.50 1.65
N GLU A 2 7.76 6.53 2.41
CA GLU A 2 8.37 6.10 3.68
C GLU A 2 8.09 4.61 3.93
N GLU A 3 8.87 4.01 4.81
CA GLU A 3 8.64 2.65 5.32
C GLU A 3 8.99 2.59 6.82
N PHE A 4 8.19 1.87 7.61
CA PHE A 4 8.37 1.82 9.06
C PHE A 4 7.63 0.65 9.71
N TYR A 5 8.17 0.18 10.84
CA TYR A 5 7.54 -0.84 11.68
C TYR A 5 6.64 -0.21 12.75
N THR A 6 5.38 -0.64 12.85
CA THR A 6 4.45 -0.16 13.88
C THR A 6 3.31 -1.16 14.13
N ILE A 7 2.29 -0.73 14.85
CA ILE A 7 1.02 -1.43 15.03
C ILE A 7 -0.01 -0.84 14.06
N GLN A 8 -0.75 -1.69 13.34
CA GLN A 8 -1.90 -1.27 12.52
C GLN A 8 -2.94 -0.59 13.42
N GLY A 9 -3.29 0.64 13.08
CA GLY A 9 -4.26 1.45 13.82
C GLY A 9 -5.71 1.18 13.40
N GLU A 10 -5.94 0.74 12.17
CA GLU A 10 -7.27 0.76 11.55
C GLU A 10 -7.79 -0.60 11.07
N GLY A 11 -9.12 -0.66 10.92
CA GLY A 11 -9.82 -1.77 10.29
C GLY A 11 -9.77 -3.09 11.07
N TYR A 12 -9.89 -4.20 10.34
CA TYR A 12 -9.99 -5.54 10.93
C TYR A 12 -8.70 -6.00 11.64
N HIS A 13 -7.54 -5.44 11.25
CA HIS A 13 -6.23 -5.80 11.80
C HIS A 13 -5.71 -4.80 12.85
N SER A 14 -6.54 -3.88 13.34
CA SER A 14 -6.17 -2.96 14.43
C SER A 14 -5.53 -3.71 15.60
N GLY A 15 -4.42 -3.18 16.11
CA GLY A 15 -3.69 -3.75 17.24
C GLY A 15 -2.65 -4.82 16.88
N LYS A 16 -2.50 -5.17 15.60
CA LYS A 16 -1.50 -6.14 15.14
C LYS A 16 -0.23 -5.45 14.63
N ALA A 17 0.93 -6.04 14.92
CA ALA A 17 2.20 -5.55 14.39
C ALA A 17 2.29 -5.73 12.87
N ALA A 18 2.79 -4.71 12.18
CA ALA A 18 2.99 -4.73 10.74
C ALA A 18 4.12 -3.79 10.32
N TYR A 19 4.73 -4.08 9.18
CA TYR A 19 5.64 -3.18 8.49
C TYR A 19 4.88 -2.45 7.38
N PHE A 20 4.89 -1.12 7.43
CA PHE A 20 4.19 -0.27 6.48
C PHE A 20 5.13 0.15 5.36
N ILE A 21 4.67 0.03 4.12
CA ILE A 21 5.31 0.56 2.92
C ILE A 21 4.36 1.60 2.35
N ARG A 22 4.69 2.90 2.53
CA ARG A 22 3.88 4.01 2.03
C ARG A 22 4.42 4.47 0.67
N ILE A 23 3.66 4.19 -0.38
CA ILE A 23 3.97 4.61 -1.75
C ILE A 23 3.74 6.12 -1.91
N GLY A 24 4.48 6.75 -2.81
CA GLY A 24 4.28 8.16 -3.19
C GLY A 24 3.54 8.25 -4.52
N GLY A 25 2.71 9.27 -4.68
CA GLY A 25 1.87 9.50 -5.86
C GLY A 25 0.40 9.21 -5.59
N CYS A 26 -0.47 10.22 -5.73
CA CYS A 26 -1.93 10.05 -5.69
C CYS A 26 -2.62 11.20 -6.39
N ASP A 27 -3.55 10.87 -7.30
CA ASP A 27 -4.35 11.83 -8.05
C ASP A 27 -5.87 11.68 -7.78
N VAL A 28 -6.27 10.82 -6.83
CA VAL A 28 -7.68 10.60 -6.43
C VAL A 28 -8.35 11.89 -5.93
N GLY A 29 -7.56 12.85 -5.42
CA GLY A 29 -8.04 14.21 -5.13
C GLY A 29 -8.97 14.32 -3.93
N CYS A 30 -8.79 13.50 -2.90
CA CYS A 30 -9.63 13.52 -1.70
C CYS A 30 -9.47 14.84 -0.92
N HIS A 31 -10.55 15.60 -0.76
CA HIS A 31 -10.52 16.89 -0.06
C HIS A 31 -9.99 16.80 1.39
N TRP A 32 -10.38 15.73 2.10
CA TRP A 32 -10.03 15.46 3.51
C TRP A 32 -8.89 14.44 3.67
N CYS A 33 -8.01 14.31 2.68
CA CYS A 33 -6.81 13.50 2.86
C CYS A 33 -5.94 14.11 3.97
N ASP A 34 -5.57 13.27 4.93
CA ASP A 34 -4.69 13.55 6.07
C ASP A 34 -3.20 13.50 5.69
N VAL A 35 -2.84 12.78 4.62
CA VAL A 35 -1.45 12.62 4.13
C VAL A 35 -1.28 13.21 2.72
N LYS A 36 -1.54 14.51 2.55
CA LYS A 36 -1.47 15.20 1.23
C LYS A 36 -0.04 15.29 0.67
N GLU A 37 0.97 15.24 1.53
CA GLU A 37 2.38 15.18 1.17
C GLU A 37 2.74 13.93 0.35
N SER A 38 1.90 12.90 0.38
CA SER A 38 2.07 11.70 -0.44
C SER A 38 1.63 11.87 -1.89
N TRP A 39 0.96 12.97 -2.26
CA TRP A 39 0.31 13.10 -3.58
C TRP A 39 1.28 13.33 -4.73
N ASN A 40 2.34 14.12 -4.52
CA ASN A 40 3.28 14.45 -5.57
C ASN A 40 4.30 13.31 -5.76
N PRO A 41 4.30 12.57 -6.89
CA PRO A 41 5.27 11.51 -7.12
C PRO A 41 6.69 12.06 -7.30
N ASP A 42 6.85 13.29 -7.80
CA ASP A 42 8.18 13.87 -8.09
C ASP A 42 8.99 14.14 -6.82
N THR A 43 8.34 14.25 -5.66
CA THR A 43 9.02 14.44 -4.37
C THR A 43 9.47 13.11 -3.74
N HIS A 44 9.05 11.97 -4.30
CA HIS A 44 9.27 10.64 -3.74
C HIS A 44 9.88 9.72 -4.81
N PRO A 45 11.22 9.76 -5.02
CA PRO A 45 11.86 8.94 -6.03
C PRO A 45 11.58 7.44 -5.81
N PRO A 46 11.41 6.64 -6.88
CA PRO A 46 11.19 5.20 -6.74
C PRO A 46 12.35 4.50 -6.03
N THR A 47 12.03 3.66 -5.05
CA THR A 47 12.97 2.78 -4.35
C THR A 47 12.97 1.39 -4.99
N GLY A 48 14.12 0.73 -5.05
CA GLY A 48 14.23 -0.61 -5.62
C GLY A 48 13.50 -1.67 -4.77
N ILE A 49 12.75 -2.55 -5.43
CA ILE A 49 11.95 -3.60 -4.75
C ILE A 49 12.82 -4.48 -3.84
N LEU A 50 14.03 -4.85 -4.28
CA LEU A 50 14.95 -5.66 -3.48
C LEU A 50 15.30 -5.01 -2.14
N GLU A 51 15.44 -3.69 -2.12
CA GLU A 51 15.74 -2.93 -0.90
C GLU A 51 14.54 -2.93 0.04
N ILE A 52 13.34 -2.63 -0.50
CA ILE A 52 12.08 -2.64 0.24
C ILE A 52 11.86 -4.00 0.91
N VAL A 53 11.99 -5.08 0.15
CA VAL A 53 11.80 -6.46 0.63
C VAL A 53 12.84 -6.81 1.70
N ALA A 54 14.10 -6.45 1.49
CA ALA A 54 15.16 -6.70 2.44
C ALA A 54 14.96 -5.94 3.76
N ASN A 55 14.38 -4.75 3.73
CA ASN A 55 14.05 -3.97 4.93
C ASN A 55 12.82 -4.53 5.64
N ALA A 56 11.73 -4.78 4.92
CA ALA A 56 10.51 -5.37 5.44
C ALA A 56 10.76 -6.67 6.23
N LYS A 57 11.53 -7.59 5.65
CA LYS A 57 11.86 -8.90 6.22
C LYS A 57 12.55 -8.82 7.59
N LYS A 58 13.25 -7.73 7.90
CA LYS A 58 13.95 -7.55 9.19
C LYS A 58 12.99 -7.27 10.35
N HIS A 59 11.77 -6.82 10.06
CA HIS A 59 10.91 -6.19 11.05
C HIS A 59 9.56 -6.89 11.26
N SER A 60 8.94 -7.44 10.21
CA SER A 60 7.63 -8.09 10.35
C SER A 60 7.37 -9.14 9.28
N GLU A 61 6.58 -10.14 9.63
CA GLU A 61 5.99 -11.10 8.67
C GLU A 61 4.73 -10.54 8.00
N THR A 62 4.12 -9.48 8.54
CA THR A 62 2.92 -8.83 7.98
C THR A 62 3.27 -7.47 7.41
N ILE A 63 2.97 -7.28 6.14
CA ILE A 63 3.30 -6.08 5.39
C ILE A 63 2.01 -5.37 4.97
N VAL A 64 1.93 -4.06 5.21
CA VAL A 64 0.83 -3.22 4.75
C VAL A 64 1.36 -2.25 3.72
N VAL A 65 0.96 -2.46 2.46
CA VAL A 65 1.24 -1.53 1.36
C VAL A 65 0.10 -0.52 1.30
N THR A 66 0.44 0.75 1.40
CA THR A 66 -0.51 1.87 1.47
C THR A 66 0.09 3.07 0.74
N GLY A 67 -0.52 4.24 0.90
CA GLY A 67 0.18 5.50 0.66
C GLY A 67 0.21 5.98 -0.77
N GLY A 68 0.04 7.30 -0.90
CA GLY A 68 -0.60 7.82 -2.10
C GLY A 68 -1.81 6.95 -2.43
N GLU A 69 -1.94 6.56 -3.69
CA GLU A 69 -2.73 5.39 -4.08
C GLU A 69 -1.77 4.33 -4.61
N PRO A 70 -1.55 3.20 -3.90
CA PRO A 70 -0.53 2.23 -4.28
C PRO A 70 -0.78 1.64 -5.67
N LEU A 71 -2.05 1.46 -6.06
CA LEU A 71 -2.42 0.87 -7.35
C LEU A 71 -2.26 1.81 -8.54
N THR A 72 -1.70 3.01 -8.36
CA THR A 72 -1.18 3.84 -9.46
C THR A 72 0.01 3.17 -10.17
N TRP A 73 0.62 2.17 -9.55
CA TRP A 73 1.70 1.36 -10.11
C TRP A 73 1.28 -0.11 -10.24
N ASN A 74 1.98 -0.86 -11.09
CA ASN A 74 1.87 -2.32 -11.11
C ASN A 74 2.56 -2.91 -9.87
N MET A 75 1.78 -3.40 -8.91
CA MET A 75 2.26 -3.95 -7.65
C MET A 75 2.70 -5.42 -7.72
N GLU A 76 2.39 -6.12 -8.82
CA GLU A 76 2.70 -7.54 -8.98
C GLU A 76 4.15 -7.92 -8.61
N PRO A 77 5.18 -7.19 -9.07
CA PRO A 77 6.57 -7.58 -8.77
C PRO A 77 6.93 -7.43 -7.29
N LEU A 78 6.38 -6.43 -6.61
CA LEU A 78 6.61 -6.21 -5.18
C LEU A 78 5.90 -7.28 -4.36
N VAL A 79 4.62 -7.51 -4.65
CA VAL A 79 3.79 -8.48 -3.93
C VAL A 79 4.34 -9.89 -4.09
N SER A 80 4.64 -10.31 -5.33
CA SER A 80 5.26 -11.61 -5.61
C SER A 80 6.55 -11.82 -4.82
N MET A 81 7.41 -10.80 -4.73
CA MET A 81 8.69 -10.91 -4.03
C MET A 81 8.50 -10.97 -2.50
N LEU A 82 7.61 -10.15 -1.93
CA LEU A 82 7.29 -10.20 -0.51
C LEU A 82 6.73 -11.58 -0.10
N LYS A 83 5.81 -12.14 -0.91
CA LYS A 83 5.25 -13.47 -0.67
C LYS A 83 6.30 -14.58 -0.81
N SER A 84 7.23 -14.46 -1.76
CA SER A 84 8.31 -15.43 -1.92
C SER A 84 9.23 -15.52 -0.70
N GLU A 85 9.29 -14.46 0.10
CA GLU A 85 10.00 -14.41 1.38
C GLU A 85 9.14 -14.86 2.58
N GLY A 86 7.93 -15.37 2.33
CA GLY A 86 7.03 -15.91 3.35
C GLY A 86 6.18 -14.86 4.09
N MET A 87 6.16 -13.62 3.63
CA MET A 87 5.39 -12.54 4.26
C MET A 87 3.92 -12.54 3.82
N THR A 88 3.03 -12.18 4.75
CA THR A 88 1.62 -11.89 4.48
C THR A 88 1.50 -10.43 4.05
N VAL A 89 0.85 -10.17 2.90
CA VAL A 89 0.79 -8.85 2.28
C VAL A 89 -0.63 -8.33 2.19
N HIS A 90 -0.84 -7.15 2.77
CA HIS A 90 -2.10 -6.43 2.76
C HIS A 90 -1.96 -5.16 1.90
N VAL A 91 -3.05 -4.76 1.26
CA VAL A 91 -3.16 -3.46 0.59
C VAL A 91 -4.25 -2.59 1.22
N GLU A 92 -3.97 -1.30 1.33
CA GLU A 92 -4.95 -0.25 1.59
C GLU A 92 -5.11 0.61 0.34
N THR A 93 -6.31 0.63 -0.24
CA THR A 93 -6.55 1.30 -1.52
C THR A 93 -7.92 1.97 -1.56
N SER A 94 -8.04 3.05 -2.35
CA SER A 94 -9.34 3.63 -2.71
C SER A 94 -10.13 2.76 -3.70
N GLY A 95 -9.44 1.85 -4.40
CA GLY A 95 -9.98 1.05 -5.50
C GLY A 95 -10.10 1.79 -6.83
N ALA A 96 -9.58 3.02 -6.94
CA ALA A 96 -9.68 3.84 -8.15
C ALA A 96 -8.92 3.28 -9.38
N TYR A 97 -8.09 2.25 -9.18
CA TYR A 97 -7.21 1.63 -10.18
C TYR A 97 -7.39 0.11 -10.22
N PRO A 98 -7.05 -0.58 -11.32
CA PRO A 98 -7.09 -2.04 -11.38
C PRO A 98 -6.28 -2.68 -10.26
N LEU A 99 -6.81 -3.76 -9.69
CA LEU A 99 -6.12 -4.52 -8.67
C LEU A 99 -4.97 -5.32 -9.31
N THR A 100 -3.74 -4.92 -9.06
CA THR A 100 -2.52 -5.65 -9.47
C THR A 100 -1.86 -6.27 -8.24
N GLY A 101 -1.25 -7.45 -8.39
CA GLY A 101 -0.73 -8.23 -7.26
C GLY A 101 -1.74 -9.18 -6.63
N ASP A 102 -1.22 -10.28 -6.08
CA ASP A 102 -1.97 -11.29 -5.33
C ASP A 102 -1.94 -11.01 -3.81
N TRP A 103 -2.94 -10.27 -3.32
CA TRP A 103 -3.00 -9.78 -1.94
C TRP A 103 -3.69 -10.77 -0.99
N ASP A 104 -3.13 -10.95 0.21
CA ASP A 104 -3.73 -11.80 1.25
C ASP A 104 -4.88 -11.08 1.97
N TRP A 105 -4.86 -9.73 1.98
CA TRP A 105 -5.93 -8.90 2.50
C TRP A 105 -6.06 -7.59 1.72
N ILE A 106 -7.30 -7.18 1.44
CA ILE A 106 -7.61 -5.93 0.74
C ILE A 106 -8.49 -5.07 1.63
N CYS A 107 -7.95 -3.95 2.09
CA CYS A 107 -8.71 -2.90 2.76
C CYS A 107 -9.14 -1.85 1.74
N LEU A 108 -10.41 -1.92 1.32
CA LEU A 108 -10.99 -0.98 0.36
C LEU A 108 -11.63 0.21 1.09
N SER A 109 -11.21 1.43 0.75
CA SER A 109 -11.78 2.68 1.27
C SER A 109 -12.31 3.58 0.14
N PRO A 110 -13.52 3.30 -0.38
CA PRO A 110 -14.07 3.96 -1.57
C PRO A 110 -14.15 5.48 -1.44
N LYS A 111 -13.82 6.20 -2.52
CA LYS A 111 -13.87 7.66 -2.57
C LYS A 111 -14.89 8.11 -3.61
N LYS A 112 -15.65 9.16 -3.31
CA LYS A 112 -16.69 9.69 -4.23
C LYS A 112 -16.10 10.28 -5.51
N THR A 113 -14.89 10.84 -5.43
CA THR A 113 -14.21 11.49 -6.55
C THR A 113 -13.71 10.51 -7.59
N ALA A 114 -13.29 9.31 -7.17
CA ALA A 114 -12.90 8.21 -8.03
C ALA A 114 -13.44 6.89 -7.45
N PRO A 115 -14.60 6.39 -7.94
CA PRO A 115 -15.21 5.19 -7.40
C PRO A 115 -14.40 3.92 -7.72
N PRO A 116 -14.53 2.85 -6.91
CA PRO A 116 -13.81 1.60 -7.12
C PRO A 116 -14.06 0.97 -8.50
N LYS A 117 -13.04 0.31 -9.05
CA LYS A 117 -13.18 -0.54 -10.24
C LYS A 117 -14.01 -1.79 -9.94
N LYS A 118 -14.48 -2.43 -11.00
CA LYS A 118 -15.30 -3.65 -10.92
C LYS A 118 -14.58 -4.80 -10.21
N ASP A 119 -13.26 -4.82 -10.29
CA ASP A 119 -12.38 -5.84 -9.71
C ASP A 119 -12.51 -5.94 -8.17
N PHE A 120 -13.13 -4.95 -7.51
CA PHE A 120 -13.35 -4.90 -6.07
C PHE A 120 -14.75 -5.34 -5.61
N TYR A 121 -15.61 -5.81 -6.53
CA TYR A 121 -16.96 -6.30 -6.26
C TYR A 121 -17.07 -7.80 -6.54
#